data_AF-A0A5J4U1Z1-F1
#
_entry.id   AF-A0A5J4U1Z1-F1
#
_cell.length_a   1.000
_cell.length_b   1.000
_cell.length_c   1.000
_cell.angle_alpha   90.00
_cell.angle_beta   90.00
_cell.angle_gamma   90.00
#
_symmetry.space_group_name_H-M   'P 1'
#
loop_
_entity.id
_entity.type
_entity.pdbx_description
1 polymer ?
#
loop_
_entity_poly.entity_id
_entity_poly.type
_entity_poly.pdbx_seq_one_letter_code
_entity_poly.pdbx_strand_id
1 'polypeptide(L)'
;EDELECPCIVNDTRTECHPPIDCTNVTGKTELECPCIVNDTRTECHPPPTEEPDIEDEEIQADEQIDITSEQIKDKKNQTTNVVENAIKDAFNAKDLDGNDQDSLSINVPTNEVYEEETITVSENKTYILQPKEQYSENPPVLRPAEQSTKSLVKVEGNGTIEIKGFIVEYFQTKTTLPVLKTEGDAVLRLTNVTLSSDKRVKDLESQEITVQPSIQTEKTTPFLEAQGKIVVLMDVVIEPSYYNNCSAILLNRTQSANNHQFLAENSNFQVKINNPGSQSFINIIQFTVVIKGSIFEGLRKNRNEKIMNSMNDIQQETCEWSSASVSIVNGVGFFESTTFKDLSEGALKVGSGGTVTLKNTVLLFGNKPADSKLGRNIICLGTTASKAQLLAESSSFSESGVINMNKWVLADRETCKITGSLGNEKTILYTPQIQSIKANGNSDKTGIDVVIQGKSLFGCGKLYLQVSAIPEKKTNEDPTVKQYKLEDVATSWESDTLISASIVEDELVQKGKKLSASVLVQTADNSLQEANIIEGGSNTAEVEGFEKGKSGLPLPIWAIITIGAVLIVIIIVIVIICCVCCW
;
A
#
# COMPACT_ATOMS: atom_id res chain seq x y z
N GLU A 1 -52.45 23.49 14.61
CA GLU A 1 -51.70 24.17 15.66
C GLU A 1 -50.28 23.67 15.51
N ASP A 2 -49.43 24.51 14.95
CA ASP A 2 -48.00 24.21 14.84
C ASP A 2 -47.41 24.39 16.24
N GLU A 3 -46.95 23.28 16.85
CA GLU A 3 -46.18 23.34 18.09
C GLU A 3 -44.87 24.09 17.80
N LEU A 4 -44.78 25.33 18.28
CA LEU A 4 -43.53 26.07 18.36
C LEU A 4 -42.62 25.36 19.37
N GLU A 5 -41.70 24.53 18.87
CA GLU A 5 -40.59 24.04 19.67
C GLU A 5 -39.71 25.21 20.11
N CYS A 6 -39.64 25.45 21.42
CA CYS A 6 -38.79 26.50 22.01
C CYS A 6 -37.30 26.16 21.83
N PRO A 7 -36.46 27.12 21.35
CA PRO A 7 -35.03 26.90 21.17
C PRO A 7 -34.33 26.60 22.50
N CYS A 8 -33.34 25.70 22.47
CA CYS A 8 -32.53 25.35 23.64
C CYS A 8 -31.75 26.57 24.15
N ILE A 9 -31.77 26.80 25.47
CA ILE A 9 -31.02 27.86 26.15
C ILE A 9 -29.74 27.31 26.79
N VAL A 10 -28.77 28.17 27.08
CA VAL A 10 -27.58 27.79 27.84
C VAL A 10 -28.01 27.32 29.24
N ASN A 11 -27.58 26.11 29.65
CA ASN A 11 -28.02 25.39 30.86
C ASN A 11 -29.46 24.83 30.84
N ASP A 12 -29.97 24.44 29.67
CA ASP A 12 -31.23 23.70 29.59
C ASP A 12 -31.12 22.33 30.28
N THR A 13 -32.05 22.04 31.19
CA THR A 13 -32.05 20.79 31.97
C THR A 13 -32.62 19.60 31.21
N ARG A 14 -33.17 19.81 30.00
CA ARG A 14 -33.65 18.73 29.13
C ARG A 14 -32.45 17.99 28.54
N THR A 15 -32.34 16.69 28.82
CA THR A 15 -31.20 15.83 28.42
C THR A 15 -30.97 15.74 26.91
N GLU A 16 -31.97 16.07 26.10
CA GLU A 16 -31.93 16.07 24.63
C GLU A 16 -31.69 17.47 24.03
N CYS A 17 -31.66 18.54 24.85
CA CYS A 17 -31.39 19.89 24.37
C CYS A 17 -29.89 20.18 24.42
N HIS A 18 -29.22 20.01 23.29
CA HIS A 18 -27.89 20.57 23.10
C HIS A 18 -28.02 22.04 22.69
N PRO A 19 -27.33 22.99 23.37
CA PRO A 19 -27.33 24.38 22.92
C PRO A 19 -26.84 24.45 21.46
N PRO A 20 -27.39 25.38 20.64
CA PRO A 20 -26.97 25.52 19.25
C PRO A 20 -25.44 25.62 19.16
N ILE A 21 -24.82 24.71 18.41
CA ILE A 21 -23.37 24.74 18.19
C ILE A 21 -23.07 25.98 17.35
N ASP A 22 -22.30 26.92 17.91
CA ASP A 22 -21.93 28.16 17.22
C ASP A 22 -20.90 27.89 16.11
N CYS A 23 -21.36 27.70 14.88
CA CYS A 23 -20.47 27.43 13.74
C CYS A 23 -19.76 28.67 13.16
N THR A 24 -19.80 29.82 13.85
CA THR A 24 -19.04 31.01 13.46
C THR A 24 -17.53 30.81 13.69
N ASN A 25 -17.15 29.96 14.66
CA ASN A 25 -15.78 29.49 14.85
C ASN A 25 -15.75 27.95 14.77
N VAL A 26 -15.11 27.44 13.72
CA VAL A 26 -14.99 25.99 13.43
C VAL A 26 -13.75 25.35 14.06
N THR A 27 -12.92 26.11 14.77
CA THR A 27 -11.71 25.59 15.42
C THR A 27 -12.06 24.49 16.42
N GLY A 28 -11.49 23.29 16.24
CA GLY A 28 -11.74 22.14 17.11
C GLY A 28 -13.11 21.47 16.91
N LYS A 29 -13.87 21.84 15.86
CA LYS A 29 -15.15 21.24 15.52
C LYS A 29 -15.03 20.40 14.25
N THR A 30 -15.67 19.25 14.23
CA THR A 30 -15.74 18.36 13.06
C THR A 30 -16.75 18.86 12.02
N GLU A 31 -16.66 18.40 10.77
CA GLU A 31 -17.68 18.63 9.74
C GLU A 31 -19.09 18.22 10.21
N LEU A 32 -19.19 17.19 11.05
CA LEU A 32 -20.45 16.70 11.61
C LEU A 32 -21.08 17.69 12.59
N GLU A 33 -20.25 18.36 13.40
CA GLU A 33 -20.70 19.36 14.37
C GLU A 33 -21.00 20.71 13.72
N CYS A 34 -20.25 21.05 12.67
CA CYS A 34 -20.42 22.27 11.90
C CYS A 34 -20.17 22.03 10.40
N PRO A 35 -21.15 22.31 9.52
CA PRO A 35 -20.96 22.15 8.08
C PRO A 35 -19.83 23.05 7.58
N CYS A 36 -19.21 22.65 6.46
CA CYS A 36 -18.12 23.40 5.86
C CYS A 36 -18.57 24.82 5.47
N ILE A 37 -17.77 25.80 5.88
CA ILE A 37 -18.02 27.22 5.56
C ILE A 37 -17.05 27.70 4.47
N VAL A 38 -17.30 28.90 3.91
CA VAL A 38 -16.35 29.52 2.98
C VAL A 38 -15.07 29.89 3.74
N ASN A 39 -13.90 29.50 3.22
CA ASN A 39 -12.60 29.61 3.89
C ASN A 39 -12.51 28.81 5.20
N ASP A 40 -13.16 27.64 5.24
CA ASP A 40 -13.00 26.70 6.34
C ASP A 40 -11.52 26.34 6.53
N THR A 41 -11.00 26.31 7.75
CA THR A 41 -9.58 25.94 7.96
C THR A 41 -9.38 24.44 8.06
N ARG A 42 -10.46 23.66 8.13
CA ARG A 42 -10.42 22.20 8.32
C ARG A 42 -10.14 21.50 7.00
N THR A 43 -9.17 20.59 7.00
CA THR A 43 -8.67 19.90 5.80
C THR A 43 -9.76 19.07 5.11
N GLU A 44 -10.66 18.45 5.88
CA GLU A 44 -11.80 17.67 5.36
C GLU A 44 -12.80 18.49 4.53
N CYS A 45 -12.81 19.82 4.73
CA CYS A 45 -13.67 20.74 3.99
C CYS A 45 -13.08 21.21 2.65
N HIS A 46 -11.81 20.91 2.40
CA HIS A 46 -11.14 21.26 1.15
C HIS A 46 -10.98 20.04 0.24
N PRO A 47 -11.14 20.20 -1.09
CA PRO A 47 -10.80 19.13 -2.02
C PRO A 47 -9.29 18.85 -1.97
N PRO A 48 -8.86 17.63 -2.37
CA PRO A 48 -7.44 17.35 -2.54
C PRO A 48 -6.76 18.37 -3.46
N PRO A 49 -5.50 18.77 -3.18
CA PRO A 49 -4.80 19.76 -3.98
C PRO A 49 -4.56 19.21 -5.38
N THR A 50 -4.84 20.03 -6.41
CA THR A 50 -4.63 19.66 -7.82
C THR A 50 -3.26 20.09 -8.35
N GLU A 51 -2.68 21.10 -7.70
CA GLU A 51 -1.34 21.62 -7.91
C GLU A 51 -0.38 21.01 -6.88
N GLU A 52 0.91 20.98 -7.23
CA GLU A 52 1.97 20.52 -6.34
C GLU A 52 2.01 21.42 -5.10
N PRO A 53 1.93 20.86 -3.87
CA PRO A 53 2.16 21.62 -2.65
C PRO A 53 3.55 22.26 -2.66
N ASP A 54 3.63 23.51 -2.20
CA ASP A 54 4.91 24.20 -2.03
C ASP A 54 5.71 23.55 -0.89
N ILE A 55 6.90 23.04 -1.21
CA ILE A 55 7.85 22.46 -0.26
C ILE A 55 9.06 23.38 -0.19
N GLU A 56 9.49 23.71 1.02
CA GLU A 56 10.70 24.50 1.25
C GLU A 56 11.94 23.67 0.87
N ASP A 57 12.32 23.72 -0.41
CA ASP A 57 13.44 22.97 -1.00
C ASP A 57 14.60 23.90 -1.35
N GLU A 58 15.09 24.66 -0.37
CA GLU A 58 16.25 25.56 -0.57
C GLU A 58 17.58 24.79 -0.54
N GLU A 59 18.52 25.18 -1.40
CA GLU A 59 19.88 24.62 -1.42
C GLU A 59 20.61 24.97 -0.11
N ILE A 60 21.18 23.96 0.54
CA ILE A 60 21.94 24.16 1.78
C ILE A 60 23.36 24.58 1.39
N GLN A 61 23.78 25.74 1.90
CA GLN A 61 25.14 26.25 1.72
C GLN A 61 25.88 26.26 3.07
N ALA A 62 27.17 25.94 3.02
CA ALA A 62 28.06 26.01 4.17
C ALA A 62 29.00 27.20 4.05
N ASP A 63 29.28 27.88 5.16
CA ASP A 63 30.20 29.04 5.18
C ASP A 63 31.66 28.59 5.08
N GLU A 64 31.97 27.44 5.64
CA GLU A 64 33.32 26.87 5.67
C GLU A 64 33.36 25.45 5.11
N GLN A 65 34.55 25.03 4.69
CA GLN A 65 34.80 23.69 4.18
C GLN A 65 36.06 23.09 4.79
N ILE A 66 35.94 21.87 5.32
CA ILE A 66 37.03 21.07 5.86
C ILE A 66 37.17 19.79 5.03
N ASP A 67 38.40 19.54 4.58
CA ASP A 67 38.77 18.33 3.87
C ASP A 67 39.43 17.33 4.84
N ILE A 68 38.85 16.14 5.03
CA ILE A 68 39.54 15.07 5.76
C ILE A 68 40.73 14.59 4.91
N THR A 69 41.94 14.68 5.47
CA THR A 69 43.19 14.34 4.79
C THR A 69 43.53 12.86 4.90
N SER A 70 44.40 12.37 4.02
CA SER A 70 44.90 10.99 4.07
C SER A 70 45.70 10.71 5.35
N GLU A 71 46.38 11.71 5.91
CA GLU A 71 47.06 11.62 7.21
C GLU A 71 46.04 11.40 8.34
N GLN A 72 44.99 12.22 8.43
CA GLN A 72 43.94 12.06 9.44
C GLN A 72 43.23 10.71 9.33
N ILE A 73 43.04 10.21 8.11
CA ILE A 73 42.50 8.85 7.90
C ILE A 73 43.44 7.81 8.50
N LYS A 74 44.74 7.86 8.20
CA LYS A 74 45.72 6.89 8.73
C LYS A 74 45.75 6.88 10.26
N ASP A 75 45.70 8.06 10.87
CA ASP A 75 45.75 8.20 12.33
C ASP A 75 44.51 7.60 13.02
N LYS A 76 43.35 7.69 12.35
CA LYS A 76 42.06 7.19 12.85
C LYS A 76 41.70 5.80 12.35
N LYS A 77 42.60 5.16 11.59
CA LYS A 77 42.31 3.88 10.96
C LYS A 77 42.50 2.75 11.95
N ASN A 78 41.44 1.97 12.17
CA ASN A 78 41.55 0.72 12.89
C ASN A 78 42.31 -0.30 12.05
N GLN A 79 43.49 -0.71 12.51
CA GLN A 79 44.37 -1.62 11.76
C GLN A 79 43.80 -3.04 11.60
N THR A 80 42.81 -3.42 12.41
CA THR A 80 42.21 -4.76 12.36
C THR A 80 41.02 -4.81 11.40
N THR A 81 40.19 -3.77 11.40
CA THR A 81 38.93 -3.74 10.65
C THR A 81 38.99 -2.87 9.39
N ASN A 82 40.09 -2.11 9.20
CA ASN A 82 40.31 -1.20 8.07
C ASN A 82 39.28 -0.05 7.98
N VAL A 83 38.63 0.28 9.09
CA VAL A 83 37.64 1.36 9.20
C VAL A 83 38.28 2.63 9.75
N VAL A 84 37.72 3.78 9.40
CA VAL A 84 38.13 5.08 9.93
C VAL A 84 37.17 5.46 11.05
N GLU A 85 37.68 5.58 12.27
CA GLU A 85 36.84 5.80 13.47
C GLU A 85 36.70 7.29 13.81
N ASN A 86 35.46 7.76 13.94
CA ASN A 86 35.13 9.12 14.43
C ASN A 86 35.79 10.28 13.64
N ALA A 87 36.14 10.07 12.37
CA ALA A 87 36.82 11.10 11.58
C ALA A 87 35.88 12.26 11.25
N ILE A 88 34.64 11.95 10.90
CA ILE A 88 33.63 12.94 10.52
C ILE A 88 33.12 13.67 11.75
N LYS A 89 32.76 12.93 12.80
CA LYS A 89 32.26 13.52 14.06
C LYS A 89 33.26 14.51 14.65
N ASP A 90 34.54 14.15 14.72
CA ASP A 90 35.54 15.05 15.28
C ASP A 90 35.80 16.26 14.39
N ALA A 91 35.67 16.11 13.07
CA ALA A 91 35.77 17.23 12.15
C ALA A 91 34.60 18.21 12.30
N PHE A 92 33.37 17.73 12.57
CA PHE A 92 32.24 18.62 12.89
C PHE A 92 32.38 19.30 14.27
N ASN A 93 33.11 18.68 15.19
CA ASN A 93 33.40 19.25 16.51
C ASN A 93 34.69 20.08 16.55
N ALA A 94 35.36 20.25 15.41
CA ALA A 94 36.57 21.04 15.33
C ALA A 94 36.24 22.52 15.55
N LYS A 95 37.11 23.20 16.29
CA LYS A 95 37.02 24.65 16.49
C LYS A 95 37.71 25.37 15.35
N ASP A 96 37.23 26.56 15.03
CA ASP A 96 37.91 27.45 14.08
C ASP A 96 39.29 27.91 14.62
N LEU A 97 40.02 28.69 13.81
CA LEU A 97 41.34 29.22 14.18
C LEU A 97 41.30 30.15 15.40
N ASP A 98 40.13 30.73 15.69
CA ASP A 98 39.89 31.64 16.81
C ASP A 98 39.32 30.90 18.05
N GLY A 99 39.11 29.58 17.96
CA GLY A 99 38.63 28.72 19.04
C GLY A 99 37.10 28.68 19.21
N ASN A 100 36.34 29.23 18.26
CA ASN A 100 34.87 29.22 18.28
C ASN A 100 34.31 27.95 17.62
N ASP A 101 33.06 27.64 17.96
CA ASP A 101 32.33 26.55 17.32
C ASP A 101 31.79 27.04 15.97
N GLN A 102 31.95 26.23 14.92
CA GLN A 102 31.52 26.60 13.58
C GLN A 102 30.01 26.38 13.44
N ASP A 103 29.28 27.43 13.07
CA ASP A 103 27.82 27.37 12.89
C ASP A 103 27.43 26.73 11.55
N SER A 104 28.30 26.82 10.54
CA SER A 104 28.02 26.37 9.18
C SER A 104 29.25 25.73 8.54
N LEU A 105 29.21 24.42 8.27
CA LEU A 105 30.40 23.65 7.87
C LEU A 105 30.09 22.53 6.86
N SER A 106 30.90 22.47 5.80
CA SER A 106 30.96 21.34 4.87
C SER A 106 32.17 20.45 5.16
N ILE A 107 31.96 19.15 5.27
CA ILE A 107 33.02 18.15 5.41
C ILE A 107 33.12 17.33 4.13
N ASN A 108 34.32 17.34 3.55
CA ASN A 108 34.64 16.52 2.39
C ASN A 108 35.51 15.33 2.78
N VAL A 109 35.05 14.13 2.42
CA VAL A 109 35.75 12.90 2.76
C VAL A 109 36.28 12.18 1.52
N PRO A 110 37.46 11.55 1.58
CA PRO A 110 37.90 10.64 0.53
C PRO A 110 36.91 9.51 0.27
N THR A 111 36.76 9.13 -1.00
CA THR A 111 35.95 7.98 -1.40
C THR A 111 36.66 6.65 -1.12
N ASN A 112 35.95 5.53 -1.29
CA ASN A 112 36.45 4.18 -1.01
C ASN A 112 36.97 3.99 0.43
N GLU A 113 36.36 4.64 1.42
CA GLU A 113 36.64 4.42 2.84
C GLU A 113 35.35 4.08 3.60
N VAL A 114 35.50 3.37 4.72
CA VAL A 114 34.41 3.03 5.64
C VAL A 114 34.57 3.86 6.90
N TYR A 115 33.66 4.81 7.11
CA TYR A 115 33.60 5.71 8.26
C TYR A 115 32.67 5.14 9.31
N GLU A 116 33.24 4.75 10.44
CA GLU A 116 32.52 4.25 11.59
C GLU A 116 32.45 5.35 12.66
N GLU A 117 31.24 5.82 12.91
CA GLU A 117 31.03 7.04 13.70
C GLU A 117 30.19 6.74 14.95
N GLU A 118 30.57 7.35 16.07
CA GLU A 118 29.62 7.66 17.13
C GLU A 118 28.56 8.66 16.63
N THR A 119 27.52 8.91 17.42
CA THR A 119 26.45 9.83 17.05
C THR A 119 26.99 11.21 16.63
N ILE A 120 26.72 11.58 15.39
CA ILE A 120 26.88 12.93 14.85
C ILE A 120 25.65 13.72 15.27
N THR A 121 25.84 14.75 16.09
CA THR A 121 24.76 15.60 16.58
C THR A 121 24.83 16.96 15.90
N VAL A 122 23.73 17.36 15.27
CA VAL A 122 23.57 18.68 14.67
C VAL A 122 22.61 19.46 15.56
N SER A 123 23.18 20.35 16.37
CA SER A 123 22.46 21.15 17.35
C SER A 123 21.76 22.36 16.71
N GLU A 124 21.01 23.09 17.53
CA GLU A 124 20.33 24.32 17.12
C GLU A 124 21.30 25.33 16.48
N ASN A 125 20.85 25.97 15.40
CA ASN A 125 21.55 26.95 14.57
C ASN A 125 22.80 26.41 13.86
N LYS A 126 22.99 25.08 13.81
CA LYS A 126 24.07 24.45 13.06
C LYS A 126 23.60 23.99 11.68
N THR A 127 24.41 24.24 10.66
CA THR A 127 24.18 23.81 9.27
C THR A 127 25.38 23.01 8.77
N TYR A 128 25.18 21.71 8.53
CA TYR A 128 26.26 20.82 8.12
C TYR A 128 26.02 20.18 6.75
N ILE A 129 27.09 20.07 5.96
CA ILE A 129 27.09 19.32 4.70
C ILE A 129 28.15 18.24 4.81
N LEU A 130 27.79 17.00 4.48
CA LEU A 130 28.71 15.87 4.40
C LEU A 130 28.72 15.32 2.98
N GLN A 131 29.89 15.33 2.33
CA GLN A 131 30.01 14.93 0.93
C GLN A 131 31.36 14.26 0.61
N PRO A 132 31.45 13.42 -0.43
CA PRO A 132 32.73 12.94 -0.92
C PRO A 132 33.53 14.07 -1.60
N LYS A 133 34.85 13.96 -1.59
CA LYS A 133 35.74 14.82 -2.40
C LYS A 133 35.51 14.63 -3.89
N GLU A 134 35.29 13.38 -4.30
CA GLU A 134 34.95 13.04 -5.68
C GLU A 134 33.43 12.82 -5.82
N GLN A 135 32.73 13.72 -6.51
CA GLN A 135 31.26 13.69 -6.67
C GLN A 135 30.69 12.44 -7.35
N TYR A 136 31.49 11.76 -8.19
CA TYR A 136 31.05 10.62 -9.01
C TYR A 136 32.03 9.46 -8.88
N SER A 137 32.15 8.91 -7.68
CA SER A 137 33.00 7.74 -7.43
C SER A 137 32.22 6.45 -7.64
N GLU A 138 32.84 5.49 -8.34
CA GLU A 138 32.34 4.11 -8.43
C GLU A 138 32.33 3.42 -7.05
N ASN A 139 33.15 3.90 -6.11
CA ASN A 139 33.27 3.39 -4.75
C ASN A 139 32.91 4.51 -3.75
N PRO A 140 31.62 4.82 -3.57
CA PRO A 140 31.18 5.86 -2.63
C PRO A 140 31.66 5.55 -1.20
N PRO A 141 31.93 6.58 -0.38
CA PRO A 141 32.24 6.38 1.02
C PRO A 141 31.06 5.74 1.75
N VAL A 142 31.38 4.87 2.71
CA VAL A 142 30.39 4.19 3.55
C VAL A 142 30.35 4.90 4.90
N LEU A 143 29.17 5.35 5.33
CA LEU A 143 28.92 5.92 6.64
C LEU A 143 28.09 4.95 7.47
N ARG A 144 28.57 4.61 8.68
CA ARG A 144 27.86 3.64 9.52
C ARG A 144 28.00 3.91 11.01
N PRO A 145 27.04 3.47 11.84
CA PRO A 145 27.18 3.55 13.29
C PRO A 145 28.27 2.58 13.78
N ALA A 146 28.89 2.93 14.90
CA ALA A 146 29.79 2.01 15.62
C ALA A 146 29.12 0.65 15.89
N GLU A 147 29.86 -0.45 15.74
CA GLU A 147 29.28 -1.81 15.71
C GLU A 147 28.44 -2.18 16.94
N GLN A 148 28.77 -1.64 18.11
CA GLN A 148 28.05 -1.87 19.39
C GLN A 148 27.16 -0.69 19.81
N SER A 149 26.96 0.32 18.95
CA SER A 149 26.14 1.47 19.28
C SER A 149 24.65 1.12 19.33
N THR A 150 23.95 1.65 20.32
CA THR A 150 22.48 1.61 20.39
C THR A 150 21.85 2.98 20.08
N LYS A 151 22.69 3.96 19.72
CA LYS A 151 22.30 5.34 19.42
C LYS A 151 22.12 5.54 17.92
N SER A 152 21.37 6.58 17.55
CA SER A 152 21.32 7.06 16.17
C SER A 152 22.71 7.43 15.67
N LEU A 153 22.96 7.18 14.39
CA LEU A 153 24.17 7.61 13.70
C LEU A 153 24.16 9.13 13.53
N VAL A 154 23.03 9.68 13.07
CA VAL A 154 22.82 11.14 12.96
C VAL A 154 21.60 11.53 13.77
N LYS A 155 21.76 12.57 14.61
CA LYS A 155 20.67 13.23 15.30
C LYS A 155 20.69 14.73 14.98
N VAL A 156 19.58 15.26 14.48
CA VAL A 156 19.38 16.67 14.18
C VAL A 156 18.30 17.23 15.12
N GLU A 157 18.61 18.30 15.82
CA GLU A 157 17.77 18.87 16.88
C GLU A 157 17.53 20.36 16.68
N GLY A 158 16.49 20.91 17.31
CA GLY A 158 16.16 22.33 17.22
C GLY A 158 15.84 22.71 15.78
N ASN A 159 16.44 23.77 15.26
CA ASN A 159 16.40 24.18 13.85
C ASN A 159 17.69 23.77 13.08
N GLY A 160 18.43 22.79 13.59
CA GLY A 160 19.64 22.29 12.94
C GLY A 160 19.36 21.72 11.55
N THR A 161 20.34 21.83 10.65
CA THR A 161 20.23 21.43 9.25
C THR A 161 21.39 20.53 8.88
N ILE A 162 21.12 19.38 8.24
CA ILE A 162 22.17 18.54 7.65
C ILE A 162 21.82 18.09 6.24
N GLU A 163 22.81 18.15 5.35
CA GLU A 163 22.78 17.48 4.06
C GLU A 163 23.85 16.39 3.97
N ILE A 164 23.48 15.20 3.51
CA ILE A 164 24.41 14.09 3.22
C ILE A 164 24.35 13.78 1.73
N LYS A 165 25.49 13.84 1.04
CA LYS A 165 25.61 13.67 -0.41
C LYS A 165 26.48 12.47 -0.77
N GLY A 166 26.03 11.59 -1.65
CA GLY A 166 26.92 10.61 -2.29
C GLY A 166 27.47 9.50 -1.38
N PHE A 167 26.76 9.15 -0.30
CA PHE A 167 27.18 8.09 0.64
C PHE A 167 26.36 6.83 0.49
N ILE A 168 26.95 5.70 0.89
CA ILE A 168 26.20 4.54 1.38
C ILE A 168 26.07 4.69 2.89
N VAL A 169 24.84 4.79 3.41
CA VAL A 169 24.55 4.83 4.85
C VAL A 169 24.06 3.47 5.30
N GLU A 170 24.79 2.84 6.22
CA GLU A 170 24.49 1.48 6.68
C GLU A 170 23.67 1.43 7.96
N TYR A 171 22.77 0.46 8.00
CA TYR A 171 22.06 0.02 9.19
C TYR A 171 22.23 -1.49 9.35
N PHE A 172 23.46 -1.94 9.60
CA PHE A 172 23.76 -3.38 9.74
C PHE A 172 23.48 -3.94 11.14
N GLN A 173 23.25 -3.08 12.13
CA GLN A 173 22.99 -3.47 13.51
C GLN A 173 21.68 -4.27 13.64
N THR A 174 21.66 -5.23 14.57
CA THR A 174 20.56 -6.22 14.69
C THR A 174 19.58 -5.91 15.82
N LYS A 175 19.99 -5.09 16.80
CA LYS A 175 19.17 -4.66 17.94
C LYS A 175 19.44 -3.20 18.24
N THR A 176 18.61 -2.34 17.68
CA THR A 176 18.64 -0.90 17.96
C THR A 176 17.32 -0.49 18.61
N THR A 177 17.38 0.49 19.49
CA THR A 177 16.18 1.11 20.09
C THR A 177 15.87 2.46 19.46
N LEU A 178 16.73 2.93 18.57
CA LEU A 178 16.64 4.22 17.91
C LEU A 178 16.83 4.06 16.40
N PRO A 179 16.28 4.97 15.59
CA PRO A 179 16.51 5.02 14.15
C PRO A 179 17.95 5.41 13.82
N VAL A 180 18.42 5.10 12.61
CA VAL A 180 19.79 5.46 12.18
C VAL A 180 19.92 6.96 12.01
N LEU A 181 18.94 7.57 11.35
CA LEU A 181 18.80 9.01 11.14
C LEU A 181 17.57 9.50 11.92
N LYS A 182 17.77 10.50 12.78
CA LYS A 182 16.69 11.10 13.57
C LYS A 182 16.68 12.61 13.46
N THR A 183 15.51 13.20 13.21
CA THR A 183 15.30 14.65 13.29
C THR A 183 14.20 14.99 14.31
N GLU A 184 14.41 16.00 15.14
CA GLU A 184 13.46 16.50 16.13
C GLU A 184 13.34 18.03 16.05
N GLY A 185 12.19 18.59 16.44
CA GLY A 185 11.96 20.04 16.44
C GLY A 185 11.67 20.60 15.04
N ASP A 186 12.38 21.65 14.66
CA ASP A 186 12.30 22.30 13.35
C ASP A 186 13.47 21.91 12.43
N ALA A 187 14.08 20.76 12.72
CA ALA A 187 15.25 20.25 12.02
C ALA A 187 14.99 19.95 10.54
N VAL A 188 16.05 20.11 9.73
CA VAL A 188 16.05 19.82 8.29
C VAL A 188 17.05 18.71 7.99
N LEU A 189 16.61 17.67 7.27
CA LEU A 189 17.46 16.60 6.76
C LEU A 189 17.31 16.49 5.25
N ARG A 190 18.43 16.61 4.53
CA ARG A 190 18.50 16.38 3.09
C ARG A 190 19.46 15.23 2.78
N LEU A 191 19.01 14.29 1.97
CA LEU A 191 19.82 13.19 1.43
C LEU A 191 19.82 13.30 -0.10
N THR A 192 21.01 13.40 -0.70
CA THR A 192 21.19 13.59 -2.14
C THR A 192 22.11 12.52 -2.70
N ASN A 193 21.64 11.70 -3.64
CA ASN A 193 22.41 10.58 -4.21
C ASN A 193 22.95 9.62 -3.12
N VAL A 194 22.09 9.26 -2.16
CA VAL A 194 22.44 8.41 -1.01
C VAL A 194 21.82 7.03 -1.16
N THR A 195 22.58 5.99 -0.82
CA THR A 195 22.04 4.62 -0.69
C THR A 195 21.89 4.26 0.78
N LEU A 196 20.68 3.91 1.21
CA LEU A 196 20.39 3.36 2.54
C LEU A 196 20.42 1.83 2.47
N SER A 197 21.33 1.21 3.23
CA SER A 197 21.64 -0.22 3.13
C SER A 197 21.53 -0.93 4.49
N SER A 198 20.91 -2.11 4.55
CA SER A 198 21.00 -2.97 5.73
C SER A 198 22.26 -3.84 5.76
N ASP A 199 22.95 -3.97 4.64
CA ASP A 199 24.16 -4.76 4.54
C ASP A 199 25.36 -4.06 5.15
N LYS A 200 26.26 -4.85 5.74
CA LYS A 200 27.55 -4.40 6.26
C LYS A 200 28.59 -4.50 5.16
N ARG A 201 29.34 -3.44 4.90
CA ARG A 201 30.49 -3.47 3.98
C ARG A 201 31.80 -3.46 4.76
N VAL A 202 32.80 -4.14 4.20
CA VAL A 202 34.15 -4.24 4.78
C VAL A 202 35.16 -3.90 3.71
N LYS A 203 36.15 -3.08 4.07
CA LYS A 203 37.28 -2.76 3.20
C LYS A 203 38.36 -3.81 3.38
N ASP A 204 38.65 -4.57 2.34
CA ASP A 204 39.68 -5.60 2.39
C ASP A 204 41.07 -5.00 2.64
N LEU A 205 41.88 -5.67 3.47
CA LEU A 205 43.20 -5.17 3.85
C LEU A 205 44.23 -5.28 2.73
N GLU A 206 44.09 -6.27 1.84
CA GLU A 206 45.03 -6.52 0.73
C GLU A 206 44.61 -5.80 -0.54
N SER A 207 43.37 -6.00 -1.01
CA SER A 207 42.87 -5.40 -2.24
C SER A 207 42.49 -3.93 -2.09
N GLN A 208 42.23 -3.47 -0.84
CA GLN A 208 41.72 -2.13 -0.54
C GLN A 208 40.35 -1.82 -1.17
N GLU A 209 39.62 -2.86 -1.60
CA GLU A 209 38.27 -2.74 -2.15
C GLU A 209 37.22 -2.90 -1.04
N ILE A 210 36.13 -2.15 -1.16
CA ILE A 210 34.96 -2.31 -0.30
C ILE A 210 34.08 -3.43 -0.87
N THR A 211 33.82 -4.43 -0.04
CA THR A 211 32.95 -5.56 -0.39
C THR A 211 31.80 -5.69 0.58
N VAL A 212 30.66 -6.18 0.11
CA VAL A 212 29.53 -6.52 0.97
C VAL A 212 29.87 -7.77 1.76
N GLN A 213 29.87 -7.67 3.08
CA GLN A 213 29.95 -8.82 3.96
C GLN A 213 28.56 -9.47 4.01
N PRO A 214 28.41 -10.74 3.59
CA PRO A 214 27.12 -11.42 3.64
C PRO A 214 26.67 -11.51 5.10
N SER A 215 25.72 -10.68 5.49
CA SER A 215 25.12 -10.74 6.82
C SER A 215 24.06 -11.85 6.83
N ILE A 216 23.90 -12.52 7.97
CA ILE A 216 22.66 -13.25 8.24
C ILE A 216 21.58 -12.17 8.23
N GLN A 217 20.61 -12.25 7.31
CA GLN A 217 19.52 -11.29 7.21
C GLN A 217 18.91 -11.05 8.59
N THR A 218 19.20 -9.89 9.17
CA THR A 218 18.70 -9.53 10.48
C THR A 218 17.53 -8.58 10.31
N GLU A 219 16.40 -8.97 10.88
CA GLU A 219 15.24 -8.11 10.97
C GLU A 219 15.58 -6.82 11.70
N LYS A 220 15.15 -5.70 11.13
CA LYS A 220 15.23 -4.36 11.70
C LYS A 220 13.97 -4.12 12.51
N THR A 221 14.17 -3.62 13.73
CA THR A 221 13.09 -3.32 14.68
C THR A 221 12.88 -1.81 14.86
N THR A 222 13.72 -0.99 14.23
CA THR A 222 13.57 0.47 14.19
C THR A 222 13.72 0.98 12.75
N PRO A 223 13.28 2.21 12.45
CA PRO A 223 13.41 2.78 11.12
C PRO A 223 14.86 3.08 10.73
N PHE A 224 15.13 3.18 9.42
CA PHE A 224 16.33 3.89 8.96
C PHE A 224 16.21 5.37 9.30
N LEU A 225 15.04 5.94 8.99
CA LEU A 225 14.77 7.36 9.17
C LEU A 225 13.52 7.54 10.03
N GLU A 226 13.65 8.28 11.12
CA GLU A 226 12.52 8.83 11.85
C GLU A 226 12.61 10.35 11.83
N ALA A 227 11.56 10.99 11.32
CA ALA A 227 11.49 12.43 11.29
C ALA A 227 10.29 12.96 12.06
N GLN A 228 10.62 13.77 13.06
CA GLN A 228 9.72 14.63 13.79
C GLN A 228 10.01 16.12 13.52
N GLY A 229 11.01 16.37 12.65
CA GLY A 229 11.53 17.68 12.23
C GLY A 229 10.65 18.40 11.22
N LYS A 230 11.09 19.59 10.77
CA LYS A 230 10.36 20.44 9.82
C LYS A 230 10.36 19.84 8.41
N ILE A 231 11.53 19.49 7.88
CA ILE A 231 11.67 19.13 6.47
C ILE A 231 12.57 17.91 6.31
N VAL A 232 12.13 16.97 5.47
CA VAL A 232 12.95 15.86 4.99
C VAL A 232 12.93 15.85 3.46
N VAL A 233 14.11 15.88 2.85
CA VAL A 233 14.28 15.84 1.39
C VAL A 233 15.12 14.64 0.99
N LEU A 234 14.60 13.81 0.09
CA LEU A 234 15.28 12.67 -0.52
C LEU A 234 15.37 12.89 -2.03
N MET A 235 16.58 13.11 -2.55
CA MET A 235 16.84 13.26 -3.98
C MET A 235 17.77 12.16 -4.47
N ASP A 236 17.36 11.42 -5.49
CA ASP A 236 18.14 10.32 -6.05
C ASP A 236 18.54 9.28 -4.98
N VAL A 237 17.65 9.04 -4.01
CA VAL A 237 17.92 8.12 -2.89
C VAL A 237 17.52 6.70 -3.26
N VAL A 238 18.37 5.73 -2.94
CA VAL A 238 18.07 4.30 -3.06
C VAL A 238 17.93 3.71 -1.68
N ILE A 239 16.82 3.02 -1.38
CA ILE A 239 16.71 2.17 -0.20
C ILE A 239 16.81 0.71 -0.63
N GLU A 240 17.91 0.07 -0.23
CA GLU A 240 18.18 -1.33 -0.52
C GLU A 240 17.25 -2.27 0.27
N PRO A 241 17.07 -3.50 -0.24
CA PRO A 241 16.20 -4.50 0.37
C PRO A 241 16.53 -4.78 1.83
N SER A 242 15.60 -4.44 2.71
CA SER A 242 15.78 -4.57 4.16
C SER A 242 14.58 -5.26 4.78
N TYR A 243 14.80 -6.09 5.80
CA TYR A 243 13.72 -6.78 6.50
C TYR A 243 13.28 -5.97 7.70
N TYR A 244 12.04 -5.49 7.72
CA TYR A 244 11.48 -4.76 8.86
C TYR A 244 10.48 -5.65 9.59
N ASN A 245 10.62 -5.71 10.91
CA ASN A 245 9.72 -6.42 11.79
C ASN A 245 8.99 -5.41 12.69
N ASN A 246 7.70 -5.22 12.39
CA ASN A 246 6.81 -4.32 13.12
C ASN A 246 7.31 -2.86 13.19
N CYS A 247 8.07 -2.41 12.18
CA CYS A 247 8.50 -1.03 12.03
C CYS A 247 8.45 -0.62 10.55
N SER A 248 8.47 0.70 10.32
CA SER A 248 8.58 1.29 8.98
C SER A 248 10.06 1.50 8.62
N ALA A 249 10.40 1.52 7.33
CA ALA A 249 11.72 1.96 6.88
C ALA A 249 11.91 3.46 7.12
N ILE A 250 10.86 4.23 6.83
CA ILE A 250 10.76 5.66 7.08
C ILE A 250 9.50 5.90 7.93
N LEU A 251 9.69 6.58 9.06
CA LEU A 251 8.60 7.04 9.93
C LEU A 251 8.61 8.56 9.99
N LEU A 252 7.58 9.19 9.44
CA LEU A 252 7.36 10.63 9.54
C LEU A 252 6.20 10.85 10.52
N ASN A 253 6.51 11.43 11.68
CA ASN A 253 5.54 11.61 12.74
C ASN A 253 5.71 12.98 13.39
N ARG A 254 4.76 13.87 13.12
CA ARG A 254 4.78 15.25 13.63
C ARG A 254 4.92 15.32 15.15
N THR A 255 5.73 16.27 15.63
CA THR A 255 5.68 16.76 17.02
C THR A 255 4.88 18.06 17.11
N GLN A 256 4.53 18.52 18.31
CA GLN A 256 3.67 19.69 18.55
C GLN A 256 4.22 21.05 18.05
N SER A 257 5.29 21.08 17.23
CA SER A 257 5.79 22.34 16.67
C SER A 257 4.73 22.96 15.74
N ALA A 258 4.65 24.29 15.73
CA ALA A 258 3.64 25.03 14.98
C ALA A 258 3.91 25.08 13.46
N ASN A 259 5.04 24.52 13.02
CA ASN A 259 5.52 24.62 11.65
C ASN A 259 4.90 23.56 10.73
N ASN A 260 4.93 23.85 9.42
CA ASN A 260 4.51 22.91 8.40
C ASN A 260 5.56 21.82 8.23
N HIS A 261 5.20 20.58 8.58
CA HIS A 261 6.06 19.42 8.38
C HIS A 261 5.97 18.93 6.94
N GLN A 262 7.11 18.82 6.27
CA GLN A 262 7.23 18.59 4.84
C GLN A 262 8.14 17.42 4.53
N PHE A 263 7.77 16.65 3.51
CA PHE A 263 8.59 15.57 2.97
C PHE A 263 8.58 15.61 1.44
N LEU A 264 9.76 15.66 0.84
CA LEU A 264 9.97 15.58 -0.60
C LEU A 264 10.80 14.34 -0.91
N ALA A 265 10.32 13.50 -1.82
CA ALA A 265 11.11 12.44 -2.43
C ALA A 265 11.08 12.57 -3.95
N GLU A 266 12.24 12.76 -4.56
CA GLU A 266 12.39 12.92 -6.00
C GLU A 266 13.39 11.91 -6.57
N ASN A 267 13.05 11.32 -7.71
CA ASN A 267 13.88 10.36 -8.46
C ASN A 267 14.45 9.21 -7.60
N SER A 268 13.71 8.81 -6.56
CA SER A 268 14.18 7.86 -5.57
C SER A 268 13.65 6.44 -5.83
N ASN A 269 14.42 5.42 -5.43
CA ASN A 269 14.08 4.01 -5.61
C ASN A 269 13.96 3.30 -4.26
N PHE A 270 12.76 2.82 -3.96
CA PHE A 270 12.39 2.13 -2.74
C PHE A 270 12.19 0.64 -3.02
N GLN A 271 13.15 -0.20 -2.63
CA GLN A 271 13.04 -1.65 -2.78
C GLN A 271 12.33 -2.25 -1.56
N VAL A 272 11.01 -2.43 -1.70
CA VAL A 272 10.13 -2.79 -0.59
C VAL A 272 10.19 -4.30 -0.33
N LYS A 273 10.61 -4.66 0.89
CA LYS A 273 10.63 -6.03 1.39
C LYS A 273 10.02 -6.08 2.79
N ILE A 274 8.83 -6.62 2.93
CA ILE A 274 8.14 -6.75 4.23
C ILE A 274 7.85 -8.22 4.51
N ASN A 275 8.26 -8.68 5.70
CA ASN A 275 8.13 -10.09 6.09
C ASN A 275 6.77 -10.45 6.68
N ASN A 276 6.13 -9.49 7.33
CA ASN A 276 4.91 -9.72 8.10
C ASN A 276 3.72 -8.99 7.43
N PRO A 277 2.81 -9.75 6.80
CA PRO A 277 1.55 -9.20 6.33
C PRO A 277 0.81 -8.50 7.46
N GLY A 278 0.22 -7.34 7.19
CA GLY A 278 -0.47 -6.52 8.20
C GLY A 278 0.46 -5.77 9.16
N SER A 279 1.78 -5.78 8.94
CA SER A 279 2.72 -4.94 9.70
C SER A 279 2.67 -3.46 9.26
N GLN A 280 3.50 -2.62 9.86
CA GLN A 280 3.55 -1.19 9.50
C GLN A 280 3.95 -0.99 8.03
N SER A 281 3.42 0.06 7.41
CA SER A 281 3.79 0.47 6.06
C SER A 281 5.29 0.74 5.93
N PHE A 282 5.84 0.49 4.74
CA PHE A 282 7.26 0.77 4.45
C PHE A 282 7.60 2.25 4.72
N ILE A 283 6.75 3.18 4.27
CA ILE A 283 6.74 4.58 4.69
C ILE A 283 5.43 4.85 5.43
N ASN A 284 5.54 5.28 6.68
CA ASN A 284 4.39 5.70 7.47
C ASN A 284 4.45 7.21 7.75
N ILE A 285 3.38 7.91 7.39
CA ILE A 285 3.32 9.36 7.32
C ILE A 285 2.13 9.85 8.15
N ILE A 286 2.42 10.64 9.18
CA ILE A 286 1.42 11.19 10.10
C ILE A 286 1.61 12.70 10.18
N GLN A 287 0.61 13.45 9.70
CA GLN A 287 0.58 14.91 9.77
C GLN A 287 1.72 15.63 9.05
N PHE A 288 2.10 15.13 7.88
CA PHE A 288 3.05 15.78 6.96
C PHE A 288 2.36 16.19 5.65
N THR A 289 2.91 17.21 5.00
CA THR A 289 2.70 17.50 3.58
C THR A 289 3.77 16.80 2.78
N VAL A 290 3.38 15.96 1.83
CA VAL A 290 4.25 15.03 1.14
C VAL A 290 4.16 15.22 -0.36
N VAL A 291 5.32 15.32 -1.02
CA VAL A 291 5.47 15.33 -2.47
C VAL A 291 6.41 14.19 -2.86
N ILE A 292 5.92 13.27 -3.70
CA ILE A 292 6.74 12.18 -4.26
C ILE A 292 6.70 12.26 -5.79
N LYS A 293 7.86 12.44 -6.40
CA LYS A 293 8.03 12.67 -7.84
C LYS A 293 9.06 11.72 -8.45
N GLY A 294 8.79 11.25 -9.66
CA GLY A 294 9.77 10.46 -10.44
C GLY A 294 10.28 9.19 -9.75
N SER A 295 9.60 8.72 -8.71
CA SER A 295 10.12 7.69 -7.79
C SER A 295 9.49 6.32 -8.04
N ILE A 296 10.16 5.26 -7.60
CA ILE A 296 9.73 3.88 -7.82
C ILE A 296 9.65 3.16 -6.47
N PHE A 297 8.51 2.55 -6.20
CA PHE A 297 8.31 1.55 -5.15
C PHE A 297 8.21 0.19 -5.81
N GLU A 298 9.21 -0.66 -5.60
CA GLU A 298 9.30 -1.97 -6.23
C GLU A 298 9.34 -3.08 -5.17
N GLY A 299 8.37 -3.99 -5.24
CA GLY A 299 8.37 -5.17 -4.41
C GLY A 299 9.32 -6.24 -4.92
N LEU A 300 10.06 -6.85 -4.01
CA LEU A 300 10.97 -7.92 -4.36
C LEU A 300 10.23 -9.25 -4.33
N ARG A 301 10.13 -9.90 -5.49
CA ARG A 301 9.54 -11.23 -5.60
C ARG A 301 10.34 -12.21 -4.74
N LYS A 302 9.67 -12.85 -3.77
CA LYS A 302 10.26 -13.98 -3.03
C LYS A 302 10.73 -15.02 -4.05
N ASN A 303 12.02 -15.35 -4.03
CA ASN A 303 12.51 -16.52 -4.75
C ASN A 303 11.72 -17.73 -4.29
N ARG A 304 11.24 -18.57 -5.22
CA ARG A 304 10.39 -19.76 -4.95
C ARG A 304 10.99 -20.75 -3.92
N ASN A 305 12.25 -20.58 -3.54
CA ASN A 305 12.98 -21.42 -2.61
C ASN A 305 12.88 -20.97 -1.14
N GLU A 306 12.42 -19.76 -0.84
CA GLU A 306 12.09 -19.33 0.54
C GLU A 306 10.64 -19.71 0.87
N LYS A 307 10.38 -21.02 0.91
CA LYS A 307 9.17 -21.58 1.51
C LYS A 307 9.36 -21.62 3.04
N ILE A 308 9.56 -20.46 3.68
CA ILE A 308 9.68 -20.39 5.14
C ILE A 308 8.27 -20.22 5.72
N MET A 309 7.80 -21.35 6.25
CA MET A 309 6.94 -21.53 7.41
C MET A 309 6.25 -20.27 7.94
N ASN A 310 5.00 -20.08 7.54
CA ASN A 310 3.92 -19.62 8.40
C ASN A 310 2.60 -20.00 7.73
N SER A 311 2.36 -21.30 7.56
CA SER A 311 0.97 -21.78 7.52
C SER A 311 0.47 -21.76 8.96
N MET A 312 0.01 -20.60 9.43
CA MET A 312 -0.94 -20.64 10.53
C MET A 312 -2.14 -21.45 10.03
N ASN A 313 -2.60 -22.40 10.84
CA ASN A 313 -3.84 -23.15 10.62
C ASN A 313 -5.05 -22.22 10.81
N ASP A 314 -5.08 -21.13 10.07
CA ASP A 314 -6.25 -20.28 9.99
C ASP A 314 -6.87 -20.54 8.63
N ILE A 315 -8.12 -20.98 8.65
CA ILE A 315 -8.96 -21.06 7.46
C ILE A 315 -9.23 -19.60 7.10
N GLN A 316 -8.26 -18.92 6.47
CA GLN A 316 -8.44 -17.56 6.01
C GLN A 316 -9.53 -17.60 4.94
N GLN A 317 -10.72 -17.10 5.30
CA GLN A 317 -11.76 -16.79 4.33
C GLN A 317 -11.16 -15.87 3.27
N GLU A 318 -11.38 -16.18 2.01
CA GLU A 318 -10.92 -15.35 0.90
C GLU A 318 -11.70 -14.04 0.92
N THR A 319 -11.01 -12.91 1.06
CA THR A 319 -11.63 -11.58 1.07
C THR A 319 -11.16 -10.73 -0.10
N CYS A 320 -11.86 -9.63 -0.38
CA CYS A 320 -11.41 -8.57 -1.29
C CYS A 320 -10.78 -7.41 -0.50
N GLU A 321 -10.46 -7.62 0.78
CA GLU A 321 -10.05 -6.58 1.72
C GLU A 321 -8.63 -6.85 2.22
N TRP A 322 -7.80 -5.82 2.31
CA TRP A 322 -6.47 -5.85 2.92
C TRP A 322 -6.32 -4.65 3.86
N SER A 323 -5.35 -4.75 4.75
CA SER A 323 -5.05 -3.72 5.75
C SER A 323 -3.67 -3.07 5.56
N SER A 324 -2.79 -3.68 4.76
CA SER A 324 -1.39 -3.27 4.56
C SER A 324 -1.16 -2.41 3.31
N ALA A 325 -0.16 -1.55 3.35
CA ALA A 325 0.24 -0.73 2.20
C ALA A 325 1.70 -0.30 2.34
N SER A 326 2.37 -0.06 1.23
CA SER A 326 3.77 0.40 1.21
C SER A 326 3.89 1.83 1.69
N VAL A 327 2.95 2.70 1.34
CA VAL A 327 2.87 4.07 1.84
C VAL A 327 1.56 4.26 2.59
N SER A 328 1.60 4.82 3.79
CA SER A 328 0.42 5.17 4.59
C SER A 328 0.45 6.64 4.95
N ILE A 329 -0.65 7.36 4.70
CA ILE A 329 -0.82 8.79 5.00
C ILE A 329 -2.03 8.97 5.91
N VAL A 330 -1.80 9.57 7.08
CA VAL A 330 -2.83 9.86 8.10
C VAL A 330 -2.76 11.32 8.50
N ASN A 331 -3.90 12.03 8.52
CA ASN A 331 -4.01 13.45 8.86
C ASN A 331 -3.01 14.36 8.13
N GLY A 332 -2.63 14.00 6.90
CA GLY A 332 -1.62 14.68 6.10
C GLY A 332 -2.04 14.84 4.65
N VAL A 333 -1.21 15.53 3.88
CA VAL A 333 -1.41 15.75 2.45
C VAL A 333 -0.39 14.93 1.68
N GLY A 334 -0.80 14.17 0.68
CA GLY A 334 0.09 13.44 -0.21
C GLY A 334 -0.13 13.82 -1.66
N PHE A 335 0.94 14.16 -2.37
CA PHE A 335 0.94 14.48 -3.79
C PHE A 335 1.93 13.56 -4.51
N PHE A 336 1.44 12.80 -5.47
CA PHE A 336 2.24 11.84 -6.22
C PHE A 336 2.19 12.16 -7.72
N GLU A 337 3.36 12.32 -8.31
CA GLU A 337 3.55 12.57 -9.74
C GLU A 337 4.66 11.66 -10.28
N SER A 338 4.50 11.19 -11.51
CA SER A 338 5.46 10.28 -12.18
C SER A 338 5.99 9.14 -11.29
N THR A 339 5.17 8.65 -10.35
CA THR A 339 5.56 7.65 -9.35
C THR A 339 5.03 6.28 -9.75
N THR A 340 5.86 5.24 -9.63
CA THR A 340 5.48 3.87 -9.98
C THR A 340 5.43 2.99 -8.74
N PHE A 341 4.30 2.30 -8.53
CA PHE A 341 4.12 1.25 -7.53
C PHE A 341 3.96 -0.10 -8.23
N LYS A 342 4.98 -0.97 -8.13
CA LYS A 342 4.98 -2.25 -8.85
C LYS A 342 5.44 -3.44 -8.03
N ASP A 343 4.85 -4.60 -8.33
CA ASP A 343 5.25 -5.91 -7.80
C ASP A 343 5.28 -5.99 -6.25
N LEU A 344 4.57 -5.10 -5.55
CA LEU A 344 4.56 -5.01 -4.09
C LEU A 344 3.89 -6.24 -3.47
N SER A 345 4.46 -6.76 -2.38
CA SER A 345 3.85 -7.83 -1.57
C SER A 345 2.81 -7.32 -0.56
N GLU A 346 2.49 -6.03 -0.64
CA GLU A 346 1.49 -5.28 0.13
C GLU A 346 0.68 -4.36 -0.81
N GLY A 347 -0.28 -3.61 -0.28
CA GLY A 347 -0.92 -2.55 -1.06
C GLY A 347 0.09 -1.48 -1.47
N ALA A 348 -0.23 -0.67 -2.48
CA ALA A 348 0.61 0.47 -2.82
C ALA A 348 0.44 1.60 -1.79
N LEU A 349 -0.82 1.98 -1.54
CA LEU A 349 -1.14 3.19 -0.79
C LEU A 349 -2.31 2.99 0.18
N LYS A 350 -2.19 3.58 1.36
CA LYS A 350 -3.26 3.70 2.34
C LYS A 350 -3.50 5.17 2.67
N VAL A 351 -4.70 5.64 2.36
CA VAL A 351 -5.23 6.95 2.78
C VAL A 351 -6.07 6.73 4.03
N GLY A 352 -5.49 7.07 5.18
CA GLY A 352 -6.17 6.93 6.48
C GLY A 352 -7.02 8.14 6.85
N SER A 353 -7.55 8.14 8.08
CA SER A 353 -8.34 9.23 8.66
C SER A 353 -7.66 10.59 8.46
N GLY A 354 -8.42 11.55 7.92
CA GLY A 354 -7.96 12.92 7.63
C GLY A 354 -6.87 13.03 6.56
N GLY A 355 -6.43 11.92 5.97
CA GLY A 355 -5.48 11.89 4.88
C GLY A 355 -6.12 12.43 3.59
N THR A 356 -5.42 13.32 2.91
CA THR A 356 -5.84 13.91 1.64
C THR A 356 -4.77 13.63 0.60
N VAL A 357 -5.10 12.85 -0.42
CA VAL A 357 -4.12 12.35 -1.39
C VAL A 357 -4.53 12.67 -2.82
N THR A 358 -3.54 13.11 -3.61
CA THR A 358 -3.63 13.34 -5.04
C THR A 358 -2.66 12.43 -5.78
N LEU A 359 -3.20 11.64 -6.72
CA LEU A 359 -2.43 10.86 -7.69
C LEU A 359 -2.61 11.48 -9.07
N LYS A 360 -1.53 12.02 -9.64
CA LYS A 360 -1.55 12.50 -11.03
C LYS A 360 -1.72 11.33 -12.00
N ASN A 361 -2.20 11.62 -13.20
CA ASN A 361 -2.41 10.62 -14.25
C ASN A 361 -1.12 9.90 -14.71
N THR A 362 0.05 10.44 -14.35
CA THR A 362 1.38 9.86 -14.54
C THR A 362 1.76 8.80 -13.49
N VAL A 363 1.01 8.68 -12.39
CA VAL A 363 1.25 7.65 -11.38
C VAL A 363 0.83 6.31 -11.95
N LEU A 364 1.65 5.28 -11.79
CA LEU A 364 1.40 3.93 -12.31
C LEU A 364 1.30 2.94 -11.15
N LEU A 365 0.24 2.13 -11.15
CA LEU A 365 0.05 1.08 -10.16
C LEU A 365 -0.27 -0.27 -10.82
N PHE A 366 0.60 -1.27 -10.66
CA PHE A 366 0.40 -2.60 -11.28
C PHE A 366 1.14 -3.74 -10.57
N GLY A 367 0.64 -4.98 -10.73
CA GLY A 367 1.35 -6.16 -10.24
C GLY A 367 1.41 -6.34 -8.71
N ASN A 368 0.80 -5.45 -7.93
CA ASN A 368 0.81 -5.45 -6.47
C ASN A 368 -0.13 -6.53 -5.90
N LYS A 369 0.37 -7.35 -4.97
CA LYS A 369 -0.27 -8.55 -4.42
C LYS A 369 -0.02 -8.66 -2.90
N PRO A 370 -0.86 -8.04 -2.06
CA PRO A 370 -0.79 -8.14 -0.61
C PRO A 370 -0.95 -9.58 -0.13
N ALA A 371 -0.20 -10.00 0.89
CA ALA A 371 -0.25 -11.41 1.32
C ALA A 371 -1.56 -11.84 2.01
N ASP A 372 -2.31 -10.89 2.61
CA ASP A 372 -3.66 -11.15 3.17
C ASP A 372 -4.72 -11.23 2.04
N SER A 373 -4.25 -11.40 0.79
CA SER A 373 -4.99 -11.45 -0.47
C SER A 373 -4.54 -12.56 -1.38
N LYS A 374 -5.48 -13.09 -2.16
CA LYS A 374 -5.16 -13.83 -3.40
C LYS A 374 -5.20 -12.96 -4.67
N LEU A 375 -5.65 -11.72 -4.57
CA LEU A 375 -5.98 -10.80 -5.68
C LEU A 375 -5.06 -9.57 -5.71
N GLY A 376 -4.85 -9.02 -6.91
CA GLY A 376 -4.10 -7.78 -7.08
C GLY A 376 -4.80 -6.64 -6.34
N ARG A 377 -4.09 -5.89 -5.49
CA ARG A 377 -4.71 -4.91 -4.58
C ARG A 377 -3.78 -3.71 -4.45
N ASN A 378 -4.35 -2.51 -4.44
CA ASN A 378 -3.56 -1.32 -4.76
C ASN A 378 -3.76 -0.15 -3.80
N ILE A 379 -5.00 0.28 -3.55
CA ILE A 379 -5.25 1.42 -2.65
C ILE A 379 -6.31 1.11 -1.59
N ILE A 380 -6.02 1.44 -0.34
CA ILE A 380 -6.98 1.52 0.75
C ILE A 380 -7.31 3.00 0.97
N CYS A 381 -8.59 3.36 1.02
CA CYS A 381 -9.05 4.68 1.41
C CYS A 381 -10.12 4.55 2.49
N LEU A 382 -9.71 4.75 3.75
CA LEU A 382 -10.55 4.52 4.92
C LEU A 382 -10.32 5.65 5.93
N GLY A 383 -11.32 6.52 6.05
CA GLY A 383 -11.35 7.57 7.06
C GLY A 383 -12.21 7.19 8.26
N THR A 384 -12.63 8.21 9.00
CA THR A 384 -13.70 8.10 10.00
C THR A 384 -14.79 9.12 9.67
N THR A 385 -15.99 8.97 10.25
CA THR A 385 -17.07 9.95 10.10
C THR A 385 -16.68 11.34 10.62
N ALA A 386 -15.82 11.40 11.63
CA ALA A 386 -15.27 12.63 12.19
C ALA A 386 -14.12 13.22 11.37
N SER A 387 -13.41 12.40 10.59
CA SER A 387 -12.18 12.77 9.88
C SER A 387 -12.06 11.92 8.61
N LYS A 388 -12.76 12.38 7.56
CA LYS A 388 -12.86 11.66 6.29
C LYS A 388 -11.51 11.61 5.57
N ALA A 389 -11.26 10.50 4.89
CA ALA A 389 -10.17 10.39 3.95
C ALA A 389 -10.59 10.98 2.59
N GLN A 390 -9.63 11.49 1.81
CA GLN A 390 -9.88 12.02 0.48
C GLN A 390 -8.85 11.50 -0.52
N LEU A 391 -9.32 11.03 -1.68
CA LEU A 391 -8.48 10.55 -2.78
C LEU A 391 -8.91 11.21 -4.09
N LEU A 392 -8.01 11.98 -4.70
CA LEU A 392 -8.11 12.45 -6.07
C LEU A 392 -7.22 11.57 -6.95
N ALA A 393 -7.82 10.86 -7.91
CA ALA A 393 -7.08 10.01 -8.83
C ALA A 393 -7.78 9.89 -10.19
N GLU A 394 -6.98 9.63 -11.21
CA GLU A 394 -7.46 9.36 -12.56
C GLU A 394 -7.46 7.85 -12.83
N SER A 395 -8.46 7.38 -13.57
CA SER A 395 -8.60 5.97 -13.95
C SER A 395 -7.40 5.44 -14.76
N SER A 396 -6.63 6.32 -15.41
CA SER A 396 -5.43 6.01 -16.18
C SER A 396 -4.26 5.53 -15.33
N SER A 397 -4.22 5.88 -14.04
CA SER A 397 -3.14 5.47 -13.14
C SER A 397 -3.13 3.96 -12.88
N PHE A 398 -4.27 3.31 -13.11
CA PHE A 398 -4.45 1.87 -12.98
C PHE A 398 -4.29 1.22 -14.36
N SER A 399 -3.05 0.95 -14.76
CA SER A 399 -2.77 0.29 -16.05
C SER A 399 -1.79 -0.86 -15.89
N GLU A 400 -2.03 -1.94 -16.61
CA GLU A 400 -1.12 -3.08 -16.72
C GLU A 400 -0.65 -3.20 -18.16
N SER A 401 0.67 -3.17 -18.39
CA SER A 401 1.26 -3.25 -19.74
C SER A 401 0.71 -2.19 -20.72
N GLY A 402 0.43 -0.98 -20.23
CA GLY A 402 -0.12 0.13 -21.01
C GLY A 402 -1.63 0.07 -21.26
N VAL A 403 -2.33 -0.93 -20.74
CA VAL A 403 -3.80 -1.05 -20.85
C VAL A 403 -4.43 -0.68 -19.52
N ILE A 404 -5.36 0.28 -19.53
CA ILE A 404 -6.11 0.68 -18.33
C ILE A 404 -6.92 -0.52 -17.81
N ASN A 405 -6.75 -0.83 -16.52
CA ASN A 405 -7.44 -1.94 -15.87
C ASN A 405 -8.89 -1.54 -15.52
N MET A 406 -9.84 -2.44 -15.76
CA MET A 406 -11.23 -2.26 -15.34
C MET A 406 -11.43 -2.44 -13.83
N ASN A 407 -10.54 -3.21 -13.19
CA ASN A 407 -10.48 -3.36 -11.75
C ASN A 407 -9.47 -2.35 -11.23
N LYS A 408 -9.94 -1.27 -10.61
CA LYS A 408 -9.05 -0.24 -10.04
C LYS A 408 -8.45 -0.71 -8.72
N TRP A 409 -9.03 -1.74 -8.08
CA TRP A 409 -8.54 -2.29 -6.82
C TRP A 409 -8.37 -1.23 -5.73
N VAL A 410 -9.41 -0.42 -5.58
CA VAL A 410 -9.54 0.59 -4.52
C VAL A 410 -10.57 0.10 -3.51
N LEU A 411 -10.10 -0.20 -2.30
CA LEU A 411 -10.94 -0.49 -1.15
C LEU A 411 -11.32 0.82 -0.48
N ALA A 412 -12.58 1.20 -0.58
CA ALA A 412 -13.07 2.44 0.00
C ALA A 412 -14.48 2.28 0.56
N ASP A 413 -14.70 2.94 1.70
CA ASP A 413 -16.02 3.16 2.26
C ASP A 413 -16.47 4.58 1.88
N ARG A 414 -17.62 4.69 1.19
CA ARG A 414 -18.14 5.98 0.68
C ARG A 414 -18.58 6.94 1.77
N GLU A 415 -18.87 6.45 2.98
CA GLU A 415 -19.24 7.32 4.10
C GLU A 415 -18.01 8.01 4.72
N THR A 416 -16.86 7.34 4.66
CA THR A 416 -15.63 7.77 5.33
C THR A 416 -14.49 8.13 4.39
N CYS A 417 -14.63 7.86 3.09
CA CYS A 417 -13.70 8.23 2.03
C CYS A 417 -14.39 8.92 0.85
N LYS A 418 -13.90 10.12 0.51
CA LYS A 418 -14.34 10.89 -0.66
C LYS A 418 -13.37 10.66 -1.82
N ILE A 419 -13.87 10.11 -2.92
CA ILE A 419 -13.08 9.87 -4.13
C ILE A 419 -13.48 10.87 -5.22
N THR A 420 -12.51 11.50 -5.86
CA THR A 420 -12.67 12.52 -6.91
C THR A 420 -11.75 12.25 -8.11
N GLY A 421 -11.89 13.02 -9.20
CA GLY A 421 -11.22 12.76 -10.49
C GLY A 421 -12.01 11.80 -11.37
N SER A 422 -11.46 11.31 -12.49
CA SER A 422 -12.17 10.32 -13.31
C SER A 422 -12.43 9.00 -12.58
N LEU A 423 -11.59 8.64 -11.58
CA LEU A 423 -11.82 7.48 -10.74
C LEU A 423 -13.12 7.59 -9.93
N GLY A 424 -13.45 8.80 -9.45
CA GLY A 424 -14.68 9.04 -8.68
C GLY A 424 -15.96 8.88 -9.52
N ASN A 425 -15.86 8.91 -10.84
CA ASN A 425 -16.97 8.71 -11.76
C ASN A 425 -17.21 7.23 -12.11
N GLU A 426 -16.29 6.33 -11.72
CA GLU A 426 -16.42 4.90 -11.99
C GLU A 426 -17.50 4.27 -11.13
N LYS A 427 -18.33 3.40 -11.74
CA LYS A 427 -19.38 2.67 -11.01
C LYS A 427 -18.79 1.69 -10.00
N THR A 428 -17.71 1.01 -10.39
CA THR A 428 -17.03 -0.04 -9.62
C THR A 428 -15.52 0.20 -9.63
N ILE A 429 -14.96 0.51 -8.45
CA ILE A 429 -13.53 0.80 -8.28
C ILE A 429 -12.76 -0.35 -7.63
N LEU A 430 -13.43 -1.29 -6.96
CA LEU A 430 -12.76 -2.42 -6.33
C LEU A 430 -12.50 -3.52 -7.36
N TYR A 431 -13.58 -4.15 -7.85
CA TYR A 431 -13.52 -5.17 -8.88
C TYR A 431 -14.81 -5.16 -9.71
N THR A 432 -14.69 -5.60 -10.96
CA THR A 432 -15.70 -5.58 -12.01
C THR A 432 -15.62 -6.92 -12.75
N PRO A 433 -16.40 -7.92 -12.35
CA PRO A 433 -16.41 -9.23 -13.01
C PRO A 433 -17.02 -9.11 -14.41
N GLN A 434 -16.46 -9.85 -15.37
CA GLN A 434 -16.96 -9.86 -16.75
C GLN A 434 -17.40 -11.27 -17.12
N ILE A 435 -18.69 -11.44 -17.38
CA ILE A 435 -19.28 -12.73 -17.72
C ILE A 435 -19.18 -12.96 -19.23
N GLN A 436 -18.57 -14.09 -19.58
CA GLN A 436 -18.54 -14.61 -20.94
C GLN A 436 -19.78 -15.47 -21.20
N SER A 437 -20.08 -16.40 -20.30
CA SER A 437 -21.27 -17.24 -20.40
C SER A 437 -21.74 -17.72 -19.04
N ILE A 438 -23.04 -17.96 -18.95
CA ILE A 438 -23.69 -18.70 -17.87
C ILE A 438 -24.48 -19.85 -18.49
N LYS A 439 -24.42 -21.03 -17.88
CA LYS A 439 -25.25 -22.18 -18.22
C LYS A 439 -25.93 -22.66 -16.95
N ALA A 440 -27.23 -22.88 -17.02
CA ALA A 440 -28.01 -23.38 -15.90
C ALA A 440 -28.82 -24.60 -16.33
N ASN A 441 -28.68 -25.71 -15.61
CA ASN A 441 -29.37 -26.97 -15.88
C ASN A 441 -30.05 -27.47 -14.61
N GLY A 442 -31.16 -28.19 -14.74
CA GLY A 442 -31.67 -29.01 -13.65
C GLY A 442 -30.65 -30.10 -13.28
N ASN A 443 -30.42 -30.30 -11.98
CA ASN A 443 -29.54 -31.36 -11.48
C ASN A 443 -30.10 -32.76 -11.84
N SER A 444 -29.31 -33.82 -11.61
CA SER A 444 -29.68 -35.19 -12.00
C SER A 444 -31.05 -35.65 -11.49
N ASP A 445 -31.43 -35.18 -10.30
CA ASP A 445 -32.69 -35.55 -9.62
C ASP A 445 -33.85 -34.61 -9.99
N LYS A 446 -33.56 -33.52 -10.72
CA LYS A 446 -34.48 -32.44 -11.11
C LYS A 446 -35.17 -31.77 -9.92
N THR A 447 -34.48 -31.71 -8.80
CA THR A 447 -34.93 -31.05 -7.56
C THR A 447 -34.19 -29.73 -7.33
N GLY A 448 -32.97 -29.61 -7.87
CA GLY A 448 -32.15 -28.40 -7.81
C GLY A 448 -31.62 -27.97 -9.19
N ILE A 449 -30.76 -26.96 -9.20
CA ILE A 449 -30.13 -26.43 -10.41
C ILE A 449 -28.61 -26.40 -10.27
N ASP A 450 -27.90 -26.80 -11.33
CA ASP A 450 -26.46 -26.69 -11.47
C ASP A 450 -26.13 -25.55 -12.44
N VAL A 451 -25.25 -24.66 -12.03
CA VAL A 451 -24.87 -23.45 -12.78
C VAL A 451 -23.36 -23.43 -13.01
N VAL A 452 -22.97 -23.15 -14.24
CA VAL A 452 -21.57 -22.95 -14.64
C VAL A 452 -21.42 -21.55 -15.22
N ILE A 453 -20.48 -20.78 -14.65
CA ILE A 453 -20.20 -19.39 -15.03
C ILE A 453 -18.78 -19.32 -15.55
N GLN A 454 -18.60 -18.76 -16.75
CA GLN A 454 -17.31 -18.50 -17.38
C GLN A 454 -17.13 -17.01 -17.59
N GLY A 455 -15.93 -16.49 -17.36
CA GLY A 455 -15.68 -15.06 -17.44
C GLY A 455 -14.24 -14.66 -17.12
N LYS A 456 -14.08 -13.40 -16.72
CA LYS A 456 -12.84 -12.81 -16.19
C LYS A 456 -13.13 -12.10 -14.88
N SER A 457 -12.13 -12.07 -13.99
CA SER A 457 -12.23 -11.41 -12.69
C SER A 457 -13.34 -11.99 -11.81
N LEU A 458 -13.56 -13.30 -11.92
CA LEU A 458 -14.55 -14.05 -11.14
C LEU A 458 -13.96 -14.44 -9.79
N PHE A 459 -13.78 -13.46 -8.91
CA PHE A 459 -13.09 -13.66 -7.65
C PHE A 459 -14.02 -14.05 -6.50
N GLY A 460 -13.66 -15.09 -5.74
CA GLY A 460 -14.38 -15.57 -4.55
C GLY A 460 -14.06 -14.69 -3.36
N CYS A 461 -14.73 -13.53 -3.27
CA CYS A 461 -14.55 -12.62 -2.14
C CYS A 461 -15.86 -12.09 -1.54
N GLY A 462 -16.93 -12.83 -1.73
CA GLY A 462 -18.23 -12.62 -1.11
C GLY A 462 -19.09 -11.56 -1.78
N LYS A 463 -18.66 -11.08 -2.94
CA LYS A 463 -19.31 -9.99 -3.67
C LYS A 463 -20.06 -10.45 -4.92
N LEU A 464 -20.06 -11.74 -5.24
CA LEU A 464 -20.81 -12.31 -6.35
C LEU A 464 -22.06 -13.05 -5.85
N TYR A 465 -23.16 -12.85 -6.57
CA TYR A 465 -24.46 -13.44 -6.27
C TYR A 465 -25.05 -14.08 -7.53
N LEU A 466 -25.80 -15.14 -7.32
CA LEU A 466 -26.65 -15.76 -8.34
C LEU A 466 -28.09 -15.39 -8.04
N GLN A 467 -28.75 -14.73 -8.99
CA GLN A 467 -30.17 -14.43 -8.90
C GLN A 467 -30.95 -15.44 -9.72
N VAL A 468 -31.88 -16.14 -9.07
CA VAL A 468 -32.84 -17.03 -9.74
C VAL A 468 -34.19 -16.34 -9.78
N SER A 469 -34.86 -16.38 -10.93
CA SER A 469 -36.18 -15.76 -11.13
C SER A 469 -37.14 -16.74 -11.78
N ALA A 470 -38.38 -16.76 -11.31
CA ALA A 470 -39.45 -17.51 -11.97
C ALA A 470 -39.91 -16.76 -13.23
N ILE A 471 -39.99 -17.48 -14.35
CA ILE A 471 -40.52 -16.96 -15.61
C ILE A 471 -42.04 -17.21 -15.60
N PRO A 472 -42.90 -16.18 -15.57
CA PRO A 472 -44.35 -16.37 -15.52
C PRO A 472 -44.87 -17.04 -16.81
N GLU A 473 -45.73 -18.04 -16.69
CA GLU A 473 -46.33 -18.76 -17.84
C GLU A 473 -47.38 -17.93 -18.61
N LYS A 474 -47.83 -16.80 -18.05
CA LYS A 474 -48.79 -15.86 -18.67
C LYS A 474 -48.29 -14.43 -18.48
N LYS A 475 -48.56 -13.55 -19.45
CA LYS A 475 -48.33 -12.10 -19.35
C LYS A 475 -49.29 -11.45 -18.32
N THR A 476 -49.15 -11.80 -17.06
CA THR A 476 -49.73 -11.07 -15.92
C THR A 476 -48.72 -10.03 -15.47
N ASN A 477 -49.17 -8.82 -15.12
CA ASN A 477 -48.33 -7.72 -14.60
C ASN A 477 -47.83 -7.98 -13.16
N GLU A 478 -47.66 -9.24 -12.77
CA GLU A 478 -47.09 -9.59 -11.46
C GLU A 478 -45.58 -9.65 -11.59
N ASP A 479 -44.89 -9.00 -10.65
CA ASP A 479 -43.43 -9.02 -10.59
C ASP A 479 -42.94 -10.48 -10.42
N PRO A 480 -41.92 -10.91 -11.17
CA PRO A 480 -41.40 -12.27 -11.08
C PRO A 480 -40.91 -12.54 -9.66
N THR A 481 -41.18 -13.74 -9.12
CA THR A 481 -40.60 -14.16 -7.85
C THR A 481 -39.10 -14.36 -8.03
N VAL A 482 -38.30 -13.68 -7.22
CA VAL A 482 -36.83 -13.68 -7.30
C VAL A 482 -36.23 -14.14 -5.98
N LYS A 483 -35.14 -14.92 -6.04
CA LYS A 483 -34.30 -15.25 -4.89
C LYS A 483 -32.82 -15.12 -5.26
N GLN A 484 -32.06 -14.57 -4.33
CA GLN A 484 -30.63 -14.33 -4.49
C GLN A 484 -29.84 -15.28 -3.60
N TYR A 485 -28.78 -15.85 -4.16
CA TYR A 485 -27.87 -16.78 -3.49
C TYR A 485 -26.49 -16.19 -3.56
N LYS A 486 -25.80 -16.08 -2.42
CA LYS A 486 -24.39 -15.70 -2.41
C LYS A 486 -23.61 -16.82 -3.10
N LEU A 487 -22.83 -16.48 -4.14
CA LEU A 487 -22.27 -17.49 -5.04
C LEU A 487 -21.32 -18.43 -4.32
N GLU A 488 -20.61 -17.95 -3.31
CA GLU A 488 -19.70 -18.74 -2.46
C GLU A 488 -20.40 -19.81 -1.65
N ASP A 489 -21.62 -19.53 -1.20
CA ASP A 489 -22.39 -20.44 -0.34
C ASP A 489 -22.92 -21.64 -1.14
N VAL A 490 -23.05 -21.47 -2.46
CA VAL A 490 -23.58 -22.48 -3.39
C VAL A 490 -22.53 -23.00 -4.37
N ALA A 491 -21.29 -22.49 -4.32
CA ALA A 491 -20.21 -22.91 -5.21
C ALA A 491 -19.78 -24.35 -4.90
N THR A 492 -19.73 -25.19 -5.93
CA THR A 492 -19.18 -26.56 -5.85
C THR A 492 -17.72 -26.61 -6.25
N SER A 493 -17.26 -25.69 -7.11
CA SER A 493 -15.85 -25.52 -7.47
C SER A 493 -15.56 -24.06 -7.84
N TRP A 494 -14.46 -23.52 -7.31
CA TRP A 494 -14.02 -22.15 -7.59
C TRP A 494 -12.50 -22.09 -7.67
N GLU A 495 -11.93 -22.80 -8.64
CA GLU A 495 -10.48 -23.01 -8.71
C GLU A 495 -9.71 -21.89 -9.43
N SER A 496 -10.42 -20.99 -10.12
CA SER A 496 -9.80 -19.88 -10.87
C SER A 496 -10.68 -18.63 -10.93
N ASP A 497 -10.10 -17.52 -11.38
CA ASP A 497 -10.79 -16.26 -11.66
C ASP A 497 -11.53 -16.24 -13.02
N THR A 498 -11.67 -17.40 -13.65
CA THR A 498 -12.30 -17.54 -14.98
C THR A 498 -13.47 -18.52 -15.04
N LEU A 499 -13.61 -19.41 -14.04
CA LEU A 499 -14.61 -20.48 -14.04
C LEU A 499 -15.12 -20.75 -12.63
N ILE A 500 -16.45 -20.74 -12.49
CA ILE A 500 -17.17 -21.10 -11.27
C ILE A 500 -18.21 -22.16 -11.60
N SER A 501 -18.31 -23.18 -10.76
CA SER A 501 -19.46 -24.10 -10.75
C SER A 501 -20.20 -23.96 -9.43
N ALA A 502 -21.53 -23.94 -9.48
CA ALA A 502 -22.41 -23.82 -8.33
C ALA A 502 -23.60 -24.78 -8.44
N SER A 503 -24.14 -25.20 -7.30
CA SER A 503 -25.33 -26.04 -7.22
C SER A 503 -26.29 -25.50 -6.16
N ILE A 504 -27.54 -25.26 -6.55
CA ILE A 504 -28.60 -24.82 -5.65
C ILE A 504 -29.57 -26.00 -5.46
N VAL A 505 -29.75 -26.40 -4.21
CA VAL A 505 -30.71 -27.46 -3.83
C VAL A 505 -32.15 -26.96 -3.87
N GLU A 506 -33.11 -27.88 -3.78
CA GLU A 506 -34.53 -27.56 -3.76
C GLU A 506 -34.88 -26.60 -2.62
N ASP A 507 -35.66 -25.56 -2.92
CA ASP A 507 -36.15 -24.61 -1.92
C ASP A 507 -37.52 -24.02 -2.28
N GLU A 508 -37.92 -22.89 -1.69
CA GLU A 508 -39.20 -22.24 -1.97
C GLU A 508 -39.35 -21.76 -3.43
N LEU A 509 -38.25 -21.34 -4.07
CA LEU A 509 -38.23 -20.88 -5.46
C LEU A 509 -37.83 -22.00 -6.42
N VAL A 510 -36.71 -22.68 -6.14
CA VAL A 510 -36.16 -23.76 -6.96
C VAL A 510 -36.94 -25.04 -6.69
N GLN A 511 -38.00 -25.26 -7.47
CA GLN A 511 -38.90 -26.43 -7.34
C GLN A 511 -39.24 -27.04 -8.69
N LYS A 512 -39.31 -28.37 -8.71
CA LYS A 512 -39.57 -29.16 -9.92
C LYS A 512 -40.78 -28.66 -10.72
N GLY A 513 -40.55 -28.34 -12.00
CA GLY A 513 -41.59 -27.95 -12.94
C GLY A 513 -41.89 -26.46 -13.02
N LYS A 514 -41.15 -25.60 -12.30
CA LYS A 514 -41.17 -24.15 -12.57
C LYS A 514 -40.22 -23.82 -13.72
N LYS A 515 -40.60 -22.88 -14.58
CA LYS A 515 -39.68 -22.29 -15.56
C LYS A 515 -38.86 -21.20 -14.86
N LEU A 516 -37.54 -21.33 -14.89
CA LEU A 516 -36.62 -20.45 -14.14
C LEU A 516 -35.58 -19.83 -15.08
N SER A 517 -35.06 -18.66 -14.69
CA SER A 517 -33.82 -18.08 -15.24
C SER A 517 -32.83 -17.82 -14.11
N ALA A 518 -31.54 -17.92 -14.42
CA ALA A 518 -30.45 -17.58 -13.53
C ALA A 518 -29.62 -16.42 -14.12
N SER A 519 -29.27 -15.43 -13.32
CA SER A 519 -28.40 -14.31 -13.70
C SER A 519 -27.34 -14.02 -12.65
N VAL A 520 -26.18 -13.52 -13.08
CA VAL A 520 -25.06 -13.17 -12.18
C VAL A 520 -25.14 -11.71 -11.77
N LEU A 521 -25.13 -11.47 -10.46
CA LEU A 521 -25.10 -10.15 -9.85
C LEU A 521 -23.78 -9.90 -9.10
N VAL A 522 -23.46 -8.62 -8.99
CA VAL A 522 -22.26 -8.09 -8.32
C VAL A 522 -22.73 -7.13 -7.24
N GLN A 523 -22.23 -7.31 -6.03
CA GLN A 523 -22.42 -6.36 -4.96
C GLN A 523 -21.48 -5.16 -5.17
N THR A 524 -22.08 -3.97 -5.31
CA THR A 524 -21.36 -2.71 -5.42
C THR A 524 -20.96 -2.16 -4.05
N ALA A 525 -20.18 -1.08 -4.04
CA ALA A 525 -19.65 -0.48 -2.82
C ALA A 525 -20.73 0.03 -1.83
N ASP A 526 -21.92 0.37 -2.33
CA ASP A 526 -23.09 0.77 -1.53
C ASP A 526 -23.95 -0.42 -1.06
N ASN A 527 -23.41 -1.64 -1.16
CA ASN A 527 -24.09 -2.90 -0.88
C ASN A 527 -25.30 -3.22 -1.78
N SER A 528 -25.58 -2.40 -2.81
CA SER A 528 -26.59 -2.74 -3.81
C SER A 528 -26.10 -3.85 -4.74
N LEU A 529 -27.04 -4.54 -5.41
CA LEU A 529 -26.74 -5.60 -6.35
C LEU A 529 -27.04 -5.13 -7.78
N GLN A 530 -26.06 -5.27 -8.66
CA GLN A 530 -26.18 -4.90 -10.08
C GLN A 530 -25.84 -6.11 -10.95
N GLU A 531 -26.38 -6.17 -12.16
CA GLU A 531 -26.01 -7.22 -13.11
C GLU A 531 -24.51 -7.16 -13.44
N ALA A 532 -23.88 -8.32 -13.50
CA ALA A 532 -22.48 -8.42 -13.88
C ALA A 532 -22.27 -8.00 -15.34
N ASN A 533 -21.15 -7.31 -15.59
CA ASN A 533 -20.81 -6.86 -16.93
C ASN A 533 -20.60 -8.05 -17.87
N ILE A 534 -20.94 -7.87 -19.15
CA ILE A 534 -20.87 -8.93 -20.16
C ILE A 534 -19.69 -8.63 -21.10
N ILE A 535 -18.88 -9.65 -21.42
CA ILE A 535 -17.88 -9.55 -22.50
C ILE A 535 -18.63 -9.49 -23.83
N GLU A 536 -18.15 -8.75 -24.83
CA GLU A 536 -18.80 -8.64 -26.14
C GLU A 536 -19.23 -10.02 -26.70
N GLY A 537 -20.53 -10.18 -26.98
CA GLY A 537 -21.14 -11.43 -27.45
C GLY A 537 -21.46 -12.48 -26.37
N GLY A 538 -21.22 -12.18 -25.09
CA GLY A 538 -21.52 -13.05 -23.96
C GLY A 538 -22.96 -12.95 -23.44
N SER A 539 -23.25 -13.67 -22.36
CA SER A 539 -24.48 -13.53 -21.59
C SER A 539 -24.22 -13.71 -20.10
N ASN A 540 -24.82 -12.86 -19.27
CA ASN A 540 -24.86 -12.99 -17.81
C ASN A 540 -26.14 -13.68 -17.29
N THR A 541 -27.07 -14.03 -18.18
CA THR A 541 -28.36 -14.66 -17.87
C THR A 541 -28.59 -15.93 -18.71
N ALA A 542 -29.16 -16.97 -18.12
CA ALA A 542 -29.57 -18.20 -18.81
C ALA A 542 -30.93 -18.70 -18.32
N GLU A 543 -31.76 -19.22 -19.23
CA GLU A 543 -32.91 -20.05 -18.84
C GLU A 543 -32.40 -21.40 -18.31
N VAL A 544 -33.05 -21.92 -17.27
CA VAL A 544 -32.68 -23.21 -16.68
C VAL A 544 -33.22 -24.34 -17.55
N GLU A 545 -32.32 -25.07 -18.21
CA GLU A 545 -32.68 -26.20 -19.07
C GLU A 545 -32.95 -27.49 -18.27
N GLY A 546 -33.81 -28.36 -18.78
CA GLY A 546 -34.01 -29.71 -18.23
C GLY A 546 -34.76 -29.81 -16.89
N PHE A 547 -35.13 -28.68 -16.29
CA PHE A 547 -35.83 -28.57 -14.99
C PHE A 547 -37.37 -28.65 -15.08
N GLU A 548 -37.93 -28.52 -16.29
CA GLU A 548 -39.37 -28.63 -16.52
C GLU A 548 -39.91 -30.04 -16.22
N LYS A 549 -41.18 -30.13 -15.81
CA LYS A 549 -41.91 -31.40 -15.69
C LYS A 549 -41.95 -32.03 -17.08
N GLY A 550 -41.14 -33.06 -17.28
CA GLY A 550 -41.26 -33.90 -18.46
C GLY A 550 -42.71 -34.33 -18.61
N LYS A 551 -43.35 -33.97 -19.73
CA LYS A 551 -44.52 -34.72 -20.19
C LYS A 551 -44.06 -36.16 -20.25
N SER A 552 -44.62 -37.01 -19.39
CA SER A 552 -44.44 -38.45 -19.44
C SER A 552 -44.80 -38.93 -20.85
N GLY A 553 -43.78 -39.26 -21.65
CA GLY A 553 -43.96 -39.52 -23.08
C GLY A 553 -42.68 -40.02 -23.74
N LEU A 554 -42.42 -41.32 -23.55
CA LEU A 554 -41.43 -42.19 -24.20
C LEU A 554 -39.93 -42.05 -23.85
N PRO A 555 -39.22 -43.20 -23.70
CA PRO A 555 -37.79 -43.23 -23.44
C PRO A 555 -37.00 -43.10 -24.75
N LEU A 556 -35.85 -42.41 -24.69
CA LEU A 556 -34.57 -42.66 -25.41
C LEU A 556 -33.74 -41.35 -25.50
N PRO A 557 -32.40 -41.38 -25.68
CA PRO A 557 -31.40 -42.38 -25.31
C PRO A 557 -30.32 -41.79 -24.37
N ILE A 558 -29.57 -42.70 -23.77
CA ILE A 558 -28.45 -42.49 -22.85
C ILE A 558 -27.32 -41.67 -23.51
N TRP A 559 -27.23 -40.37 -23.21
CA TRP A 559 -26.03 -39.56 -23.51
C TRP A 559 -25.23 -39.18 -22.24
N ALA A 560 -25.86 -39.20 -21.06
CA ALA A 560 -25.25 -38.77 -19.80
C ALA A 560 -24.22 -39.76 -19.20
N ILE A 561 -24.15 -41.00 -19.71
CA ILE A 561 -23.14 -41.98 -19.25
C ILE A 561 -21.79 -41.82 -20.00
N ILE A 562 -21.76 -41.11 -21.14
CA ILE A 562 -20.55 -41.03 -21.98
C ILE A 562 -19.59 -39.91 -21.51
N THR A 563 -20.09 -38.80 -20.96
CA THR A 563 -19.23 -37.68 -20.55
C THR A 563 -18.53 -37.91 -19.21
N ILE A 564 -19.19 -38.50 -18.21
CA ILE A 564 -18.55 -38.80 -16.91
C ILE A 564 -17.56 -39.98 -17.06
N GLY A 565 -17.89 -40.97 -17.91
CA GLY A 565 -16.98 -42.07 -18.25
C GLY A 565 -15.73 -41.60 -19.01
N ALA A 566 -15.87 -40.64 -19.95
CA ALA A 566 -14.74 -40.10 -20.69
C ALA A 566 -13.78 -39.30 -19.80
N VAL A 567 -14.29 -38.53 -18.84
CA VAL A 567 -13.44 -37.77 -17.90
C VAL A 567 -12.67 -38.72 -16.97
N LEU A 568 -13.31 -39.78 -16.45
CA LEU A 568 -12.63 -40.80 -15.66
C LEU A 568 -11.56 -41.56 -16.45
N ILE A 569 -11.82 -41.88 -17.72
CA ILE A 569 -10.83 -42.52 -18.61
C ILE A 569 -9.65 -41.60 -18.90
N VAL A 570 -9.87 -40.30 -19.13
CA VAL A 570 -8.80 -39.32 -19.34
C VAL A 570 -7.95 -39.16 -18.06
N ILE A 571 -8.57 -39.10 -16.88
CA ILE A 571 -7.87 -39.04 -15.59
C ILE A 571 -7.02 -40.30 -15.38
N ILE A 572 -7.55 -41.50 -15.68
CA ILE A 572 -6.79 -42.75 -15.57
C ILE A 572 -5.61 -42.77 -16.55
N ILE A 573 -5.79 -42.32 -17.80
CA ILE A 573 -4.71 -42.24 -18.79
C ILE A 573 -3.62 -41.27 -18.34
N VAL A 574 -3.99 -40.10 -17.81
CA VAL A 574 -3.03 -39.11 -17.28
C VAL A 574 -2.25 -39.68 -16.08
N ILE A 575 -2.94 -40.37 -15.15
CA ILE A 575 -2.28 -41.03 -14.02
C ILE A 575 -1.32 -42.13 -14.49
N VAL A 576 -1.73 -42.95 -15.47
CA VAL A 576 -0.87 -44.01 -16.02
C VAL A 576 0.35 -43.42 -16.74
N ILE A 577 0.19 -42.34 -17.51
CA ILE A 577 1.32 -41.66 -18.17
C ILE A 577 2.27 -41.08 -17.13
N ILE A 578 1.76 -40.43 -16.09
CA ILE A 578 2.59 -39.89 -15.00
C ILE A 578 3.32 -41.02 -14.27
N CYS A 579 2.64 -42.12 -13.94
CA CYS A 579 3.28 -43.28 -13.31
C CYS A 579 4.33 -43.94 -14.21
N CYS A 580 4.10 -44.06 -15.52
CA CYS A 580 5.07 -44.60 -16.46
C CYS A 580 6.29 -43.69 -16.64
N VAL A 581 6.12 -42.36 -16.60
CA VAL A 581 7.22 -41.39 -16.69
C VAL A 581 8.00 -41.27 -15.37
N CYS A 582 7.35 -41.47 -14.23
CA CYS A 582 8.01 -41.48 -12.91
C CYS A 582 8.68 -42.82 -12.55
N CYS A 583 8.40 -43.90 -13.28
CA CYS A 583 9.05 -45.20 -13.10
C CYS A 583 10.11 -45.52 -14.17
N TRP A 584 10.61 -44.52 -14.91
CA TRP A 584 11.71 -44.66 -15.86
C TRP A 584 12.96 -43.89 -15.44
#